data_AF-A0A2V7RM02-F1
#
_entry.id   AF-A0A2V7RM02-F1
#
_cell.length_a   1.000
_cell.length_b   1.000
_cell.length_c   1.000
_cell.angle_alpha   90.00
_cell.angle_beta   90.00
_cell.angle_gamma   90.00
#
_symmetry.space_group_name_H-M   'P 1'
#
loop_
_entity.id
_entity.type
_entity.pdbx_description
1 polymer ?
#
loop_
_entity_poly.entity_id
_entity_poly.type
_entity_poly.pdbx_seq_one_letter_code
_entity_poly.pdbx_strand_id
1 'polypeptide(L)' 'LDAIPLDEVDVIVTLCAEEVCPVVPGVVRRLHWPLRDPSGLAAFRDARDRLTTLLPQLWNDSRQR' A
#
# COMPACT_ATOMS: atom_id res chain seq x y z
N LEU A 1 -2.20 -13.18 7.25
CA LEU A 1 -2.90 -11.98 7.75
C LEU A 1 -3.29 -12.14 9.22
N ASP A 2 -3.51 -13.37 9.67
CA ASP A 2 -3.97 -13.72 11.01
C ASP A 2 -3.10 -13.23 12.18
N ALA A 3 -1.83 -12.88 11.93
CA ALA A 3 -0.91 -12.32 12.93
C ALA A 3 -0.95 -10.77 13.02
N ILE A 4 -1.71 -10.10 12.17
CA ILE A 4 -1.83 -8.64 12.15
C ILE A 4 -3.12 -8.24 12.88
N PRO A 5 -3.09 -7.36 13.89
CA PRO A 5 -4.29 -6.83 14.54
C PRO A 5 -4.99 -5.85 13.58
N LEU A 6 -5.82 -6.37 12.68
CA LEU A 6 -6.45 -5.59 11.60
C LEU A 6 -7.45 -4.55 12.10
N ASP A 7 -7.92 -4.69 13.34
CA ASP A 7 -8.78 -3.74 14.04
C ASP A 7 -8.04 -2.47 14.50
N GLU A 8 -6.72 -2.54 14.66
CA GLU A 8 -5.86 -1.38 14.95
C GLU A 8 -5.38 -0.65 13.69
N VAL A 9 -5.70 -1.16 12.49
CA VAL A 9 -5.22 -0.61 11.23
C VAL A 9 -6.12 0.50 10.72
N ASP A 10 -5.58 1.71 10.61
CA ASP A 10 -6.30 2.87 10.05
C ASP A 10 -6.40 2.87 8.52
N VAL A 11 -5.38 2.34 7.84
CA VAL A 11 -5.24 2.38 6.38
C VAL A 11 -4.61 1.10 5.85
N ILE A 12 -5.23 0.53 4.80
CA ILE A 12 -4.67 -0.56 4.02
C ILE A 12 -4.28 -0.03 2.65
N VAL A 13 -3.03 -0.27 2.25
CA VAL A 13 -2.51 0.07 0.91
C VAL A 13 -2.18 -1.22 0.18
N THR A 14 -2.86 -1.48 -0.95
CA THR A 14 -2.57 -2.64 -1.80
C THR A 14 -1.67 -2.25 -2.97
N LEU A 15 -0.66 -3.09 -3.26
CA LEU A 15 0.37 -2.78 -4.26
C LEU A 15 0.28 -3.61 -5.55
N CYS A 16 -0.46 -4.71 -5.55
CA CYS A 16 -0.44 -5.64 -6.68
C CYS A 16 -1.10 -5.02 -7.92
N ALA A 17 -0.40 -5.02 -9.05
CA ALA A 17 -0.97 -4.64 -10.34
C ALA A 17 -1.66 -5.83 -11.06
N GLU A 18 -1.15 -7.05 -10.89
CA GLU A 18 -1.54 -8.24 -11.66
C GLU A 18 -2.09 -9.37 -10.77
N GLU A 19 -1.65 -9.43 -9.51
CA GLU A 19 -2.09 -10.45 -8.52
C GLU A 19 -3.31 -10.00 -7.70
N VAL A 20 -4.17 -10.97 -7.34
CA VAL A 20 -5.36 -10.69 -6.52
C VAL A 20 -4.95 -10.44 -5.07
N CYS A 21 -5.14 -9.21 -4.60
CA CYS A 21 -4.93 -8.86 -3.20
C CYS A 21 -5.93 -9.57 -2.29
N PRO A 22 -5.50 -10.01 -1.10
CA PRO A 22 -6.41 -10.60 -0.13
C PRO A 22 -7.45 -9.56 0.32
N VAL A 23 -8.70 -10.01 0.45
CA VAL A 23 -9.79 -9.18 0.97
C VAL A 23 -9.68 -9.12 2.48
N VAL A 24 -9.48 -7.92 3.01
CA VAL A 24 -9.54 -7.66 4.45
C VAL A 24 -10.94 -7.17 4.82
N PRO A 25 -11.70 -7.88 5.68
CA PRO A 25 -13.03 -7.46 6.13
C PRO A 25 -12.96 -6.22 7.05
N GLY A 26 -14.06 -5.46 7.15
CA GLY A 26 -14.19 -4.29 8.03
C GLY A 26 -14.17 -2.92 7.34
N VAL A 27 -14.55 -1.87 8.06
CA VAL A 27 -14.55 -0.47 7.57
C VAL A 27 -13.20 0.15 7.89
N VAL A 28 -12.28 0.04 6.94
CA VAL A 28 -10.93 0.63 6.99
C VAL A 28 -10.69 1.40 5.71
N ARG A 29 -9.92 2.49 5.79
CA ARG A 29 -9.55 3.27 4.61
C ARG A 29 -8.67 2.41 3.70
N ARG A 30 -8.99 2.39 2.42
CA ARG A 30 -8.28 1.56 1.42
C ARG A 30 -7.69 2.45 0.33
N LEU A 31 -6.42 2.23 0.03
CA LEU A 31 -5.73 2.81 -1.12
C LEU A 31 -5.22 1.67 -2.00
N HIS A 32 -5.27 1.88 -3.31
CA HIS A 32 -4.74 0.94 -4.29
C HIS A 32 -3.68 1.63 -5.13
N TRP A 33 -2.44 1.16 -5.02
CA TRP A 33 -1.28 1.68 -5.73
C TRP A 33 -0.70 0.57 -6.60
N PRO A 34 -1.23 0.33 -7.82
CA PRO A 34 -0.79 -0.77 -8.65
C PRO A 34 0.67 -0.55 -9.05
N LEU A 35 1.55 -1.40 -8.53
CA LEU A 35 2.96 -1.50 -8.84
C LEU A 35 3.23 -2.88 -9.41
N ARG A 36 3.97 -2.92 -10.51
CA ARG A 36 4.50 -4.17 -11.03
C ARG A 36 5.51 -4.73 -10.03
N ASP A 37 5.48 -6.04 -9.81
CA ASP A 37 6.45 -6.70 -8.95
C ASP A 37 7.86 -6.53 -9.54
N PRO A 38 8.80 -5.85 -8.83
CA PRO A 38 10.10 -5.56 -9.38
C PRO A 38 10.98 -6.81 -9.44
N SER A 39 11.66 -6.98 -10.58
CA SER A 39 12.73 -7.97 -10.74
C SER A 39 13.99 -7.30 -11.27
N GLY A 40 15.09 -7.43 -10.53
CA GLY A 40 16.37 -6.79 -10.84
C GLY A 40 16.48 -5.34 -10.35
N LEU A 41 17.73 -4.88 -10.16
CA LEU A 41 18.04 -3.64 -9.44
C LEU A 41 17.38 -2.37 -10.01
N ALA A 42 17.27 -2.26 -11.33
CA ALA A 42 16.63 -1.11 -11.97
C ALA A 42 15.13 -1.03 -11.61
N ALA A 43 14.41 -2.14 -11.75
CA ALA A 43 12.98 -2.20 -11.41
C ALA A 43 12.73 -1.92 -9.92
N PHE A 44 13.61 -2.39 -9.02
CA PHE A 44 13.52 -2.06 -7.60
C PHE A 44 13.68 -0.55 -7.32
N ARG A 45 14.56 0.14 -8.07
CA ARG A 45 14.72 1.59 -7.96
C ARG A 45 13.47 2.32 -8.46
N ASP A 46 12.92 1.89 -9.59
CA ASP A 46 11.69 2.47 -10.14
C ASP A 46 10.51 2.32 -9.17
N ALA A 47 10.35 1.14 -8.57
CA ALA A 47 9.32 0.89 -7.56
C ALA A 47 9.50 1.78 -6.31
N ARG A 48 10.73 1.90 -5.81
CA ARG A 48 11.06 2.78 -4.67
C ARG A 48 10.77 4.25 -4.98
N ASP A 49 11.17 4.73 -6.16
CA ASP A 49 10.98 6.12 -6.55
C ASP A 49 9.50 6.44 -6.73
N ARG A 50 8.73 5.46 -7.24
CA ARG A 50 7.27 5.57 -7.30
C ARG A 50 6.64 5.64 -5.90
N LEU A 51 7.05 4.79 -4.97
CA LEU A 51 6.58 4.84 -3.57
C LEU A 51 6.90 6.19 -2.92
N THR A 52 8.08 6.75 -3.17
CA THR A 52 8.50 8.06 -2.65
C THR A 52 7.54 9.18 -3.07
N THR A 53 6.98 9.09 -4.29
CA THR A 53 5.99 10.06 -4.80
C THR A 53 4.59 9.87 -4.19
N LEU A 54 4.25 8.65 -3.79
CA LEU A 54 2.92 8.30 -3.28
C LEU A 54 2.78 8.52 -1.76
N LEU A 55 3.84 8.29 -1.00
CA LEU A 55 3.84 8.41 0.47
C LEU A 55 3.31 9.76 1.00
N PRO A 56 3.59 10.92 0.38
CA PRO A 56 3.01 12.20 0.84
C PRO A 56 1.48 12.22 0.86
N GLN A 57 0.81 11.48 -0.04
CA GLN A 57 -0.65 11.35 -0.04
C GLN A 57 -1.15 10.62 1.21
N LEU A 58 -0.37 9.65 1.70
CA LEU A 58 -0.70 8.95 2.93
C LEU A 58 -0.58 9.91 4.12
N TRP A 59 0.53 10.63 4.24
CA TRP A 59 0.86 11.46 5.41
C TRP A 59 0.05 12.76 5.53
N ASN A 60 -0.36 13.36 4.41
CA ASN A 60 -1.16 14.59 4.48
C ASN A 60 -2.58 14.32 4.97
N ASP A 61 -3.09 13.11 4.74
CA ASP A 61 -4.41 12.70 5.21
C ASP A 61 -4.39 12.18 6.66
N SER A 62 -3.30 11.54 7.12
CA SER A 62 -3.20 11.10 8.52
C SER A 62 -3.01 12.23 9.52
N ARG A 63 -2.55 13.42 9.09
CA ARG A 63 -2.35 14.59 9.96
C ARG A 63 -3.61 15.44 10.19
N GLN A 64 -4.73 15.10 9.55
CA GLN A 64 -6.01 15.81 9.69
C GLN A 64 -7.01 15.07 10.60
N ARG A 65 -6.53 14.04 11.32
CA ARG A 65 -7.28 13.36 12.38
C ARG A 65 -6.69 13.68 13.74
#